data_AF-A0A928UYN8-F1
#
_entry.id   AF-A0A928UYN8-F1
#
_cell.length_a   1.000
_cell.length_b   1.000
_cell.length_c   1.000
_cell.angle_alpha   90.00
_cell.angle_beta   90.00
_cell.angle_gamma   90.00
#
_symmetry.space_group_name_H-M   'P 1'
#
loop_
_entity.id
_entity.type
_entity.pdbx_description
1 polymer ?
#
loop_
_entity_poly.entity_id
_entity_poly.type
_entity_poly.pdbx_seq_one_letter_code
_entity_poly.pdbx_strand_id
1 'polypeptide(L)'
;MHKAVIKFKNKKTLKVLSALSDYLGFTILDSKEMEDAEVYHIEGVPIQKGDPKVDIEELNNIFTEENMDAKSIRESAWKRRK
;
A
#
# COMPACT_ATOMS: atom_id res chain seq x y z
N MET A 1 -4.01 14.20 5.70
CA MET A 1 -2.88 14.51 4.78
C MET A 1 -3.49 14.95 3.46
N HIS A 2 -3.27 16.21 3.04
CA HIS A 2 -3.90 16.76 1.83
C HIS A 2 -2.98 16.58 0.63
N LYS A 3 -3.48 15.98 -0.45
CA LYS A 3 -2.73 15.76 -1.70
C LYS A 3 -3.33 16.63 -2.81
N ALA A 4 -2.48 17.34 -3.55
CA ALA A 4 -2.89 18.15 -4.70
C ALA A 4 -2.11 17.71 -5.94
N VAL A 5 -2.82 17.50 -7.05
CA VAL A 5 -2.20 17.14 -8.34
C VAL A 5 -2.11 18.39 -9.20
N ILE A 6 -0.89 18.85 -9.48
CA ILE A 6 -0.65 20.04 -10.29
C ILE A 6 -0.19 19.61 -11.68
N LYS A 7 -1.03 19.85 -12.69
CA LYS A 7 -0.67 19.61 -14.09
C LYS A 7 0.03 20.85 -14.67
N PHE A 8 1.20 20.65 -15.26
CA PHE A 8 1.96 21.72 -15.90
C PHE A 8 2.48 21.27 -17.27
N LYS A 9 2.52 22.20 -18.24
CA LYS A 9 3.06 21.94 -19.58
C LYS A 9 4.58 22.16 -19.68
N ASN A 10 5.13 23.03 -18.83
CA ASN A 10 6.50 23.49 -18.94
C ASN A 10 7.41 22.82 -17.89
N LYS A 11 8.49 22.18 -18.34
CA LYS A 11 9.50 21.56 -17.46
C LYS A 11 10.15 22.55 -16.49
N LYS A 12 10.22 23.84 -16.83
CA LYS A 12 10.73 24.88 -15.92
C LYS A 12 9.87 25.04 -14.67
N THR A 13 8.57 24.77 -14.76
CA THR A 13 7.63 24.88 -13.63
C THR A 13 7.96 23.87 -12.52
N LEU A 14 8.41 22.66 -12.87
CA LEU A 14 8.83 21.66 -11.88
C LEU A 14 10.03 22.15 -11.04
N LYS A 15 10.99 22.83 -11.69
CA LYS A 15 12.15 23.40 -10.98
C LYS A 15 11.74 24.47 -9.96
N VAL A 16 10.77 25.32 -10.32
CA VAL A 16 10.25 26.36 -9.42
C VAL A 16 9.49 25.72 -8.25
N LEU A 17 8.64 24.73 -8.52
CA LEU A 17 7.93 24.00 -7.46
C LEU A 17 8.89 23.30 -6.50
N SER A 18 9.98 22.73 -7.01
CA SER A 18 11.04 22.12 -6.20
C SER A 18 11.85 23.12 -5.36
N ALA A 19 11.87 24.40 -5.73
CA ALA A 19 12.49 25.44 -4.89
C ALA A 19 11.51 25.94 -3.82
N LEU A 20 10.21 25.95 -4.14
CA LEU A 20 9.15 26.35 -3.23
C LEU A 20 8.83 25.27 -2.17
N SER A 21 9.08 23.99 -2.46
CA SER A 21 8.91 22.90 -1.50
C SER A 21 9.69 23.13 -0.22
N ASP A 22 10.91 23.65 -0.33
CA ASP A 22 11.80 23.87 0.82
C ASP A 22 11.27 24.99 1.73
N TYR A 23 10.62 26.00 1.13
CA TYR A 23 10.04 27.12 1.85
C TYR A 23 8.66 26.80 2.45
N LEU A 24 7.85 26.00 1.75
CA LEU A 24 6.45 25.74 2.10
C LEU A 24 6.24 24.38 2.78
N GLY A 25 7.29 23.55 2.87
CA GLY A 25 7.28 22.28 3.59
C GLY A 25 6.42 21.19 2.94
N PHE A 26 6.35 21.13 1.61
CA PHE A 26 5.65 20.06 0.89
C PHE A 26 6.62 19.19 0.09
N THR A 27 6.35 17.90 0.01
CA THR A 27 7.15 16.96 -0.79
C THR A 27 6.51 16.76 -2.16
N ILE A 28 7.32 16.76 -3.21
CA ILE A 28 6.89 16.39 -4.56
C ILE A 28 7.14 14.89 -4.71
N LEU A 29 6.08 14.12 -4.95
CA LEU A 29 6.19 12.69 -5.25
C LEU A 29 6.41 12.51 -6.74
N ASP A 30 7.36 11.66 -7.12
CA ASP A 30 7.57 11.32 -8.53
C ASP A 30 6.39 10.47 -9.03
N SER A 31 5.95 10.73 -10.27
CA SER A 31 4.77 10.03 -10.81
C SER A 31 4.97 8.51 -10.90
N LYS A 32 6.22 8.05 -11.05
CA LYS A 32 6.58 6.63 -11.00
C LYS A 32 6.31 6.00 -9.63
N GLU A 33 6.59 6.72 -8.54
CA GLU A 33 6.31 6.22 -7.19
C GLU A 33 4.81 6.19 -6.88
N MET A 34 3.99 6.93 -7.64
CA MET A 34 2.53 6.86 -7.55
C MET A 34 1.92 5.70 -8.37
N GLU A 35 2.65 5.16 -9.35
CA GLU A 35 2.19 4.10 -10.25
C GLU A 35 2.41 2.68 -9.67
N ASP A 36 3.23 2.53 -8.63
CA ASP A 36 3.63 1.21 -8.09
C ASP A 36 2.63 0.58 -7.10
N ALA A 37 1.41 1.11 -7.00
CA ALA A 37 0.32 0.33 -6.43
C ALA A 37 -0.20 -0.63 -7.50
N GLU A 38 0.54 -1.71 -7.78
CA GLU A 38 0.07 -2.79 -8.65
C GLU A 38 -1.27 -3.30 -8.11
N VAL A 39 -2.36 -2.94 -8.79
CA VAL A 39 -3.71 -3.43 -8.49
C VAL A 39 -3.89 -4.72 -9.28
N TYR A 40 -3.72 -5.83 -8.57
CA TYR A 40 -4.00 -7.17 -9.07
C TYR A 40 -5.51 -7.40 -9.10
N HIS A 41 -5.99 -8.25 -10.00
CA HIS A 41 -7.40 -8.67 -9.98
C HIS A 41 -7.45 -10.17 -9.77
N ILE A 42 -8.07 -10.60 -8.67
CA ILE A 42 -8.41 -12.01 -8.43
C ILE A 42 -9.92 -12.12 -8.60
N GLU A 43 -10.36 -12.90 -9.60
CA GLU A 43 -11.79 -13.11 -9.88
C GLU A 43 -12.63 -11.83 -10.07
N GLY A 44 -12.01 -10.77 -10.61
CA GLY A 44 -12.65 -9.47 -10.80
C GLY A 44 -12.66 -8.57 -9.56
N VAL A 45 -12.16 -9.05 -8.42
CA VAL A 45 -11.95 -8.24 -7.22
C VAL A 45 -10.58 -7.54 -7.32
N PRO A 46 -10.52 -6.20 -7.28
CA PRO A 46 -9.27 -5.47 -7.27
C PRO A 46 -8.58 -5.64 -5.90
N ILE A 47 -7.33 -6.09 -5.94
CA ILE A 47 -6.45 -6.31 -4.79
C ILE A 47 -5.24 -5.41 -4.95
N GLN A 48 -5.04 -4.54 -3.97
CA GLN A 48 -3.87 -3.68 -3.89
C GLN A 48 -2.86 -4.31 -2.93
N LYS A 49 -1.58 -4.30 -3.30
CA LYS A 49 -0.51 -4.75 -2.41
C LYS A 49 -0.44 -3.85 -1.17
N GLY A 50 -0.56 -4.45 0.02
CA GLY A 50 -0.38 -3.75 1.29
C GLY A 50 1.07 -3.31 1.50
N ASP A 51 1.26 -2.27 2.30
CA ASP A 51 2.61 -1.83 2.72
C ASP A 51 3.22 -2.90 3.65
N PRO A 52 4.37 -3.51 3.30
CA PRO A 52 4.99 -4.56 4.10
C PRO A 52 5.55 -4.07 5.45
N LYS A 53 5.62 -2.76 5.67
CA LYS A 53 6.06 -2.18 6.95
C LYS A 53 4.93 -2.03 7.97
N VAL A 54 3.69 -2.27 7.56
CA VAL A 54 2.54 -2.22 8.46
C VAL A 54 2.57 -3.45 9.36
N ASP A 55 2.59 -3.20 10.67
CA ASP A 55 2.46 -4.24 11.68
C ASP A 55 1.03 -4.81 11.65
N ILE A 56 0.93 -6.11 11.39
CA ILE A 56 -0.33 -6.85 11.29
C ILE A 56 -0.43 -7.93 12.38
N GLU A 57 0.45 -7.92 13.37
CA GLU A 57 0.45 -8.92 14.45
C GLU A 57 -0.87 -8.93 15.23
N GLU A 58 -1.43 -7.75 15.52
CA GLU A 58 -2.71 -7.62 16.22
C GLU A 58 -3.88 -8.16 15.39
N LEU A 59 -3.87 -7.90 14.08
CA LEU A 59 -4.89 -8.42 13.15
C LEU A 59 -4.81 -9.94 13.03
N ASN A 60 -3.60 -10.51 13.00
CA ASN A 60 -3.42 -11.95 13.00
C ASN A 60 -4.03 -12.60 14.24
N ASN A 61 -3.87 -11.99 15.42
CA ASN A 61 -4.48 -12.50 16.63
C ASN A 61 -6.01 -12.45 16.59
N ILE A 62 -6.60 -11.37 16.05
CA ILE A 62 -8.06 -11.23 15.91
C ILE A 62 -8.64 -12.27 14.95
N PHE A 63 -8.00 -12.49 13.80
CA PHE A 63 -8.55 -13.35 12.75
C PHE A 63 -8.22 -14.83 12.92
N THR A 64 -7.17 -15.17 13.67
CA THR A 64 -6.70 -16.56 13.80
C THR A 64 -6.83 -17.11 15.22
N GLU A 65 -7.12 -16.27 16.22
CA GLU A 65 -7.21 -16.56 17.68
C GLU A 65 -5.97 -17.22 18.32
N GLU A 66 -5.05 -17.75 17.50
CA GLU A 66 -3.88 -18.56 17.88
C GLU A 66 -2.59 -18.14 17.16
N ASN A 67 -2.56 -16.97 16.49
CA ASN A 67 -1.45 -16.53 15.65
C ASN A 67 -1.00 -17.60 14.62
N MET A 68 -1.97 -18.35 14.11
CA MET A 68 -1.70 -19.42 13.15
C MET A 68 -1.56 -18.84 11.75
N ASP A 69 -0.51 -19.24 11.04
CA ASP A 69 -0.37 -18.91 9.63
C ASP A 69 -1.52 -19.53 8.81
N ALA A 70 -1.93 -18.86 7.73
CA ALA A 70 -3.01 -19.30 6.86
C ALA A 70 -2.76 -20.71 6.28
N LYS A 71 -1.49 -21.09 6.13
CA LYS A 71 -1.09 -22.46 5.76
C LYS A 71 -1.50 -23.47 6.84
N SER A 72 -1.18 -23.18 8.10
CA SER A 72 -1.47 -24.04 9.25
C SER A 72 -2.98 -24.20 9.48
N ILE A 73 -3.76 -23.15 9.25
CA ILE A 73 -5.23 -23.21 9.33
C ILE A 73 -5.80 -24.16 8.27
N ARG A 74 -5.30 -24.11 7.03
CA ARG A 74 -5.73 -25.03 5.97
C ARG A 74 -5.41 -26.48 6.33
N GLU A 75 -4.20 -26.73 6.83
CA GLU A 75 -3.77 -28.07 7.24
C GLU A 75 -4.56 -28.60 8.43
N SER A 76 -4.87 -27.76 9.43
CA SER A 76 -5.65 -28.15 10.61
C SER A 76 -7.12 -28.38 10.27
N ALA A 77 -7.73 -27.51 9.47
CA ALA A 77 -9.12 -27.64 9.01
C ALA A 77 -9.34 -28.89 8.15
N TRP A 78 -8.31 -29.34 7.42
CA TRP A 78 -8.40 -30.52 6.54
C TRP A 78 -8.09 -31.85 7.26
N LYS A 79 -7.80 -31.84 8.56
CA LYS A 79 -7.72 -33.08 9.33
C LYS A 79 -9.12 -33.67 9.49
N ARG A 80 -9.38 -34.81 8.84
CA ARG A 80 -10.55 -35.64 9.16
C ARG A 80 -10.51 -35.97 10.65
N ARG A 81 -11.58 -35.62 11.37
CA ARG A 81 -11.81 -36.18 12.70
C ARG A 81 -11.85 -37.69 12.55
N LYS A 82 -11.02 -38.39 13.33
CA LYS A 82 -11.03 -39.84 13.40
C LYS A 82 -12.29 -40.32 14.09
#